data_AF-A0A7Y2DJJ4-F1
#
_entry.id   AF-A0A7Y2DJJ4-F1
#
_cell.length_a   1.000
_cell.length_b   1.000
_cell.length_c   1.000
_cell.angle_alpha   90.00
_cell.angle_beta   90.00
_cell.angle_gamma   90.00
#
_symmetry.space_group_name_H-M   'P 1'
#
loop_
_entity.id
_entity.type
_entity.pdbx_description
1 polymer ?
#
loop_
_entity_poly.entity_id
_entity_poly.type
_entity_poly.pdbx_seq_one_letter_code
_entity_poly.pdbx_strand_id
1 'polypeptide(L)'
;MIEPSDVREGDIVFCSRPGFLQSLCDSAGELWRHVGLALEIDTPQGRQMGIVEVDGDRFVTRPLSAVQTAYQWLAVGRVADGVRTDHAVDWARFLIGSRHAYAWDDAIVAGVVAFIRFRVGDADPNRAARMVRRASAAASQRWSQRRVTHTCSSFIYFAFNSGDAEDRLIVDLEATRQAAEAALMQTPVPTLRAGRGSRIDGEQLAEAARVLVGTIGGGSAPASMSNEAMGRWTMPGDIWRSPSIRYRGRLSTSVLDTAHSGGATG
;
A
#
# COMPACT_ATOMS: atom_id res chain seq x y z
N MET A 1 -2.02 6.01 23.41
CA MET A 1 -3.01 5.39 22.50
C MET A 1 -3.90 6.51 21.99
N ILE A 2 -4.42 6.41 20.77
CA ILE A 2 -5.46 7.31 20.26
C ILE A 2 -6.75 6.54 20.13
N GLU A 3 -7.87 7.24 20.27
CA GLU A 3 -9.19 6.65 20.09
C GLU A 3 -9.57 6.63 18.60
N PRO A 4 -10.47 5.74 18.17
CA PRO A 4 -11.00 5.74 16.79
C PRO A 4 -11.55 7.11 16.36
N SER A 5 -12.10 7.88 17.30
CA SER A 5 -12.61 9.25 17.06
C SER A 5 -11.53 10.29 16.81
N ASP A 6 -10.26 10.01 17.14
CA ASP A 6 -9.13 10.93 16.89
C ASP A 6 -8.58 10.82 15.47
N VAL A 7 -8.92 9.72 14.77
CA VAL A 7 -8.55 9.49 13.37
C VAL A 7 -9.31 10.47 12.49
N ARG A 8 -8.57 11.11 11.58
CA ARG A 8 -9.10 12.14 10.70
C ARG A 8 -8.96 11.71 9.25
N GLU A 9 -9.82 12.25 8.41
CA GLU A 9 -9.70 12.10 6.97
C GLU A 9 -8.31 12.50 6.47
N GLY A 10 -7.72 11.66 5.62
CA GLY A 10 -6.36 11.81 5.11
C GLY A 10 -5.25 11.31 6.04
N ASP A 11 -5.59 10.79 7.23
CA ASP A 11 -4.62 10.00 8.00
C ASP A 11 -4.28 8.70 7.25
N ILE A 12 -3.08 8.18 7.46
CA ILE A 12 -2.63 6.90 6.94
C ILE A 12 -2.65 5.89 8.09
N VAL A 13 -3.38 4.79 7.90
CA VAL A 13 -3.51 3.71 8.87
C VAL A 13 -2.62 2.55 8.45
N PHE A 14 -1.62 2.26 9.26
CA PHE A 14 -0.67 1.17 9.07
C PHE A 14 -1.08 -0.03 9.90
N CYS A 15 -1.07 -1.21 9.27
CA CYS A 15 -1.58 -2.43 9.90
C CYS A 15 -0.56 -3.57 9.85
N SER A 16 -0.48 -4.35 10.93
CA SER A 16 0.24 -5.62 10.96
C SER A 16 -0.75 -6.79 10.99
N ARG A 17 -0.45 -7.85 10.22
CA ARG A 17 -1.21 -9.10 10.21
C ARG A 17 -0.34 -10.28 9.81
N PRO A 18 -0.62 -11.50 10.28
CA PRO A 18 -0.06 -12.70 9.68
C PRO A 18 -0.53 -12.84 8.23
N GLY A 19 0.29 -13.45 7.37
CA GLY A 19 -0.01 -13.60 5.95
C GLY A 19 1.09 -14.27 5.14
N PHE A 20 0.79 -14.50 3.86
CA PHE A 20 1.68 -15.20 2.92
C PHE A 20 3.08 -14.59 2.83
N LEU A 21 3.18 -13.25 2.87
CA LEU A 21 4.44 -12.52 2.79
C LEU A 21 5.10 -12.30 4.17
N GLN A 22 4.56 -12.86 5.25
CA GLN A 22 5.06 -12.62 6.60
C GLN A 22 6.55 -12.91 6.75
N SER A 23 7.00 -14.10 6.33
CA SER A 23 8.41 -14.48 6.46
C SER A 23 9.35 -13.54 5.71
N LEU A 24 8.91 -13.06 4.54
CA LEU A 24 9.67 -12.10 3.73
C LEU A 24 9.74 -10.72 4.41
N CYS A 25 8.60 -10.22 4.91
CA CYS A 25 8.54 -8.97 5.66
C CYS A 25 9.36 -9.03 6.95
N ASP A 26 9.26 -10.13 7.71
CA ASP A 26 10.01 -10.33 8.96
C ASP A 26 11.52 -10.36 8.68
N SER A 27 11.92 -11.04 7.60
CA SER A 27 13.32 -11.06 7.14
C SER A 27 13.79 -9.67 6.75
N ALA A 28 12.94 -8.80 6.20
CA ALA A 28 13.26 -7.42 5.84
C ALA A 28 13.15 -6.43 7.03
N GLY A 29 12.70 -6.86 8.21
CA GLY A 29 12.42 -5.94 9.33
C GLY A 29 11.18 -5.06 9.12
N GLU A 30 10.27 -5.48 8.23
CA GLU A 30 9.04 -4.79 7.90
C GLU A 30 7.92 -5.12 8.90
N LEU A 31 7.71 -4.21 9.85
CA LEU A 31 6.64 -4.31 10.84
C LEU A 31 5.24 -4.18 10.20
N TRP A 32 5.10 -3.25 9.27
CA TRP A 32 3.85 -2.91 8.62
C TRP A 32 3.68 -3.74 7.35
N ARG A 33 2.54 -4.43 7.26
CA ARG A 33 2.27 -5.38 6.17
C ARG A 33 1.08 -4.98 5.31
N HIS A 34 0.38 -3.94 5.74
CA HIS A 34 -0.74 -3.34 5.03
C HIS A 34 -0.86 -1.87 5.40
N VAL A 35 -1.48 -1.09 4.53
CA VAL A 35 -1.72 0.34 4.75
C VAL A 35 -2.99 0.78 4.01
N GLY A 36 -3.71 1.73 4.60
CA GLY A 36 -4.90 2.35 4.00
C GLY A 36 -4.98 3.85 4.33
N LEU A 37 -5.82 4.56 3.59
CA LEU A 37 -6.09 5.98 3.80
C LEU A 37 -7.40 6.13 4.58
N ALA A 38 -7.38 6.85 5.70
CA ALA A 38 -8.56 7.11 6.50
C ALA A 38 -9.49 8.09 5.78
N LEU A 39 -10.77 7.75 5.69
CA LEU A 39 -11.83 8.57 5.11
C LEU A 39 -13.08 8.49 5.97
N GLU A 40 -13.91 9.53 5.92
CA GLU A 40 -15.30 9.36 6.34
C GLU A 40 -16.06 8.54 5.29
N ILE A 41 -16.77 7.52 5.75
CA ILE A 41 -17.50 6.58 4.89
C ILE A 41 -18.94 6.43 5.36
N ASP A 42 -19.84 6.21 4.41
CA ASP A 42 -21.23 5.86 4.71
C ASP A 42 -21.35 4.37 5.01
N THR A 43 -22.04 4.05 6.10
CA THR A 43 -22.32 2.68 6.53
C THR A 43 -23.80 2.54 6.86
N PRO A 44 -24.32 1.30 7.00
CA PRO A 44 -25.70 1.10 7.45
C PRO A 44 -26.00 1.75 8.81
N GLN A 45 -24.98 2.00 9.63
CA GLN A 45 -25.08 2.63 10.95
C GLN A 45 -24.89 4.16 10.91
N GLY A 46 -24.75 4.75 9.72
CA GLY A 46 -24.46 6.17 9.52
C GLY A 46 -23.02 6.44 9.06
N ARG A 47 -22.69 7.73 8.94
CA ARG A 47 -21.36 8.19 8.54
C ARG A 47 -20.38 7.99 9.70
N GLN A 48 -19.26 7.31 9.42
CA GLN A 48 -18.22 7.04 10.42
C GLN A 48 -16.84 6.99 9.75
N MET A 49 -15.78 7.04 10.56
CA MET A 49 -14.42 6.85 10.06
C MET A 49 -14.20 5.41 9.60
N GLY A 50 -13.61 5.29 8.42
CA GLY A 50 -13.11 4.05 7.86
C GLY A 50 -11.77 4.25 7.18
N ILE A 51 -11.31 3.22 6.48
CA ILE A 51 -10.16 3.29 5.59
C ILE A 51 -10.56 2.87 4.18
N VAL A 52 -9.95 3.50 3.19
CA VAL A 52 -9.85 2.96 1.84
C VAL A 52 -8.58 2.13 1.75
N GLU A 53 -8.73 0.90 1.28
CA GLU A 53 -7.64 -0.03 1.08
C GLU A 53 -7.78 -0.77 -0.24
N VAL A 54 -6.65 -1.25 -0.76
CA VAL A 54 -6.63 -2.23 -1.84
C VAL A 54 -6.91 -3.61 -1.25
N ASP A 55 -8.00 -4.26 -1.67
CA ASP A 55 -8.32 -5.64 -1.32
C ASP A 55 -8.46 -6.50 -2.59
N GLY A 56 -7.37 -7.15 -2.97
CA GLY A 56 -7.30 -7.91 -4.22
C GLY A 56 -7.52 -6.99 -5.43
N ASP A 57 -8.53 -7.28 -6.23
CA ASP A 57 -8.83 -6.60 -7.50
C ASP A 57 -9.81 -5.42 -7.32
N ARG A 58 -9.89 -4.84 -6.11
CA ARG A 58 -10.79 -3.72 -5.79
C ARG A 58 -10.16 -2.73 -4.82
N PHE A 59 -10.59 -1.48 -4.91
CA PHE A 59 -10.48 -0.51 -3.83
C PHE A 59 -11.77 -0.55 -3.02
N VAL A 60 -11.65 -0.79 -1.71
CA VAL A 60 -12.78 -0.98 -0.82
C VAL A 60 -12.67 -0.05 0.38
N THR A 61 -13.82 0.36 0.90
CA THR A 61 -13.92 1.02 2.20
C THR A 61 -14.17 -0.01 3.30
N ARG A 62 -13.59 0.23 4.48
CA ARG A 62 -13.90 -0.56 5.68
C ARG A 62 -14.02 0.34 6.90
N PRO A 63 -15.05 0.17 7.74
CA PRO A 63 -15.15 0.88 9.01
C PRO A 63 -13.94 0.60 9.90
N LEU A 64 -13.47 1.60 10.63
CA LEU A 64 -12.26 1.46 11.46
C LEU A 64 -12.43 0.37 12.53
N SER A 65 -13.64 0.21 13.06
CA SER A 65 -13.99 -0.87 14.00
C SER A 65 -13.75 -2.27 13.42
N ALA A 66 -14.06 -2.49 12.14
CA ALA A 66 -13.79 -3.75 11.45
C ALA A 66 -12.28 -3.94 11.13
N VAL A 67 -11.52 -2.85 11.04
CA VAL A 67 -10.05 -2.91 10.91
C VAL A 67 -9.42 -3.30 12.26
N GLN A 68 -9.88 -2.72 13.37
CA GLN A 68 -9.38 -3.01 14.72
C GLN A 68 -9.53 -4.47 15.15
N THR A 69 -10.50 -5.19 14.58
CA THR A 69 -10.71 -6.63 14.83
C THR A 69 -9.91 -7.52 13.89
N ALA A 70 -9.53 -7.03 12.72
CA ALA A 70 -8.88 -7.82 11.67
C ALA A 70 -7.35 -7.84 11.75
N TYR A 71 -6.73 -6.88 12.44
CA TYR A 71 -5.29 -6.68 12.47
C TYR A 71 -4.72 -6.76 13.89
N GLN A 72 -3.46 -7.22 14.00
CA GLN A 72 -2.82 -7.39 15.30
C GLN A 72 -2.36 -6.05 15.89
N TRP A 73 -1.76 -5.19 15.06
CA TRP A 73 -1.28 -3.86 15.47
C TRP A 73 -1.74 -2.82 14.47
N LEU A 74 -2.14 -1.65 14.98
CA LEU A 74 -2.55 -0.50 14.18
C LEU A 74 -1.82 0.75 14.65
N ALA A 75 -1.28 1.50 13.70
CA ALA A 75 -0.76 2.85 13.95
C ALA A 75 -1.28 3.84 12.92
N VAL A 76 -1.33 5.09 13.33
CA VAL A 76 -1.83 6.20 12.52
C VAL A 76 -0.71 7.22 12.36
N GLY A 77 -0.47 7.59 11.10
CA GLY A 77 0.40 8.69 10.73
C GLY A 77 -0.34 9.69 9.85
N ARG A 78 0.23 10.88 9.64
CA ARG A 78 -0.33 11.88 8.73
C ARG A 78 0.78 12.61 7.99
N VAL A 79 0.55 12.92 6.71
CA VAL A 79 1.43 13.82 5.95
C VAL A 79 1.29 15.24 6.51
N ALA A 80 2.41 15.92 6.72
CA ALA A 80 2.40 17.28 7.29
C ALA A 80 1.76 18.33 6.37
N ASP A 81 1.78 18.10 5.06
CA ASP A 81 1.23 18.96 4.02
C ASP A 81 -0.27 18.71 3.83
N GLY A 82 -1.09 19.74 4.13
CA GLY A 82 -2.54 19.70 3.98
C GLY A 82 -2.99 19.55 2.52
N VAL A 83 -2.34 20.23 1.57
CA VAL A 83 -2.75 20.22 0.15
C VAL A 83 -2.60 18.82 -0.45
N ARG A 84 -1.47 18.16 -0.17
CA ARG A 84 -1.25 16.78 -0.59
C ARG A 84 -2.22 15.81 0.09
N THR A 85 -2.65 16.13 1.31
CA THR A 85 -3.62 15.30 2.04
C THR A 85 -5.01 15.38 1.42
N ASP A 86 -5.47 16.58 1.09
CA ASP A 86 -6.78 16.78 0.44
C ASP A 86 -6.80 16.11 -0.94
N HIS A 87 -5.72 16.26 -1.72
CA HIS A 87 -5.56 15.56 -2.99
C HIS A 87 -5.64 14.03 -2.83
N ALA A 88 -4.89 13.47 -1.88
CA ALA A 88 -4.89 12.02 -1.65
C ALA A 88 -6.28 11.50 -1.26
N VAL A 89 -7.03 12.28 -0.49
CA VAL A 89 -8.41 12.00 -0.10
C VAL A 89 -9.33 11.97 -1.32
N ASP A 90 -9.28 12.99 -2.17
CA ASP A 90 -10.10 13.07 -3.38
C ASP A 90 -9.77 11.93 -4.35
N TRP A 91 -8.48 11.64 -4.52
CA TRP A 91 -8.01 10.53 -5.35
C TRP A 91 -8.48 9.16 -4.82
N ALA A 92 -8.41 8.94 -3.50
CA ALA A 92 -8.89 7.71 -2.89
C ALA A 92 -10.40 7.55 -3.06
N ARG A 93 -11.18 8.59 -2.79
CA ARG A 93 -12.64 8.60 -3.01
C ARG A 93 -13.01 8.24 -4.44
N PHE A 94 -12.29 8.84 -5.38
CA PHE A 94 -12.48 8.61 -6.79
C PHE A 94 -12.28 7.13 -7.19
N LEU A 95 -11.31 6.44 -6.57
CA LEU A 95 -11.01 5.04 -6.89
C LEU A 95 -11.93 4.02 -6.21
N ILE A 96 -12.69 4.40 -5.19
CA ILE A 96 -13.62 3.47 -4.50
C ILE A 96 -14.58 2.84 -5.53
N GLY A 97 -14.64 1.51 -5.54
CA GLY A 97 -15.51 0.76 -6.46
C GLY A 97 -14.99 0.64 -7.89
N SER A 98 -13.87 1.28 -8.24
CA SER A 98 -13.23 1.07 -9.54
C SER A 98 -12.65 -0.35 -9.66
N ARG A 99 -12.60 -0.87 -10.89
CA ARG A 99 -11.95 -2.15 -11.19
C ARG A 99 -10.46 -1.99 -11.03
N HIS A 100 -9.85 -2.88 -10.26
CA HIS A 100 -8.43 -2.90 -9.98
C HIS A 100 -7.86 -4.27 -10.34
N ALA A 101 -6.57 -4.35 -10.64
CA ALA A 101 -5.86 -5.61 -10.74
C ALA A 101 -4.73 -5.57 -9.71
N TYR A 102 -4.64 -6.54 -8.81
CA TYR A 102 -3.57 -6.53 -7.82
C TYR A 102 -2.20 -6.72 -8.48
N ALA A 103 -1.26 -5.81 -8.19
CA ALA A 103 0.10 -5.85 -8.71
C ALA A 103 0.95 -6.90 -7.97
N TRP A 104 0.70 -8.19 -8.21
CA TRP A 104 1.39 -9.28 -7.53
C TRP A 104 2.90 -9.32 -7.81
N ASP A 105 3.28 -9.01 -9.03
CA ASP A 105 4.68 -8.82 -9.45
C ASP A 105 5.36 -7.74 -8.61
N ASP A 106 4.75 -6.56 -8.51
CA ASP A 106 5.28 -5.46 -7.71
C ASP A 106 5.29 -5.80 -6.21
N ALA A 107 4.31 -6.55 -5.70
CA ALA A 107 4.30 -7.00 -4.31
C ALA A 107 5.49 -7.93 -4.01
N ILE A 108 5.80 -8.87 -4.92
CA ILE A 108 6.96 -9.77 -4.79
C ILE A 108 8.26 -8.97 -4.87
N VAL A 109 8.38 -8.11 -5.89
CA VAL A 109 9.58 -7.30 -6.10
C VAL A 109 9.81 -6.33 -4.94
N ALA A 110 8.76 -5.69 -4.42
CA ALA A 110 8.84 -4.80 -3.26
C ALA A 110 9.43 -5.50 -2.03
N GLY A 111 8.99 -6.73 -1.75
CA GLY A 111 9.55 -7.52 -0.65
C GLY A 111 11.04 -7.85 -0.84
N VAL A 112 11.46 -8.17 -2.07
CA VAL A 112 12.88 -8.41 -2.38
C VAL A 112 13.71 -7.13 -2.32
N VAL A 113 13.19 -6.02 -2.85
CA VAL A 113 13.85 -4.71 -2.79
C VAL A 113 14.01 -4.26 -1.33
N ALA A 114 13.00 -4.46 -0.49
CA ALA A 114 13.10 -4.19 0.94
C ALA A 114 14.19 -5.05 1.59
N PHE A 115 14.20 -6.37 1.33
CA PHE A 115 15.27 -7.25 1.82
C PHE A 115 16.66 -6.76 1.39
N ILE A 116 16.84 -6.36 0.13
CA ILE A 116 18.11 -5.81 -0.38
C ILE A 116 18.48 -4.52 0.35
N ARG A 117 17.53 -3.57 0.48
CA ARG A 117 17.77 -2.29 1.13
C ARG A 117 18.18 -2.45 2.60
N PHE A 118 17.51 -3.34 3.34
CA PHE A 118 17.77 -3.50 4.77
C PHE A 118 18.92 -4.48 5.03
N ARG A 119 18.94 -5.67 4.43
CA ARG A 119 19.96 -6.67 4.75
C ARG A 119 21.26 -6.50 3.99
N VAL A 120 21.18 -6.31 2.68
CA VAL A 120 22.38 -6.06 1.88
C VAL A 120 22.87 -4.64 2.14
N GLY A 121 21.97 -3.67 2.30
CA GLY A 121 22.32 -2.28 2.55
C GLY A 121 23.02 -2.04 3.88
N ASP A 122 22.66 -2.77 4.95
CA ASP A 122 23.38 -2.70 6.23
C ASP A 122 24.86 -3.11 6.10
N ALA A 123 25.18 -4.05 5.21
CA ALA A 123 26.54 -4.55 5.00
C ALA A 123 27.30 -3.82 3.87
N ASP A 124 26.61 -3.49 2.78
CA ASP A 124 27.15 -2.82 1.59
C ASP A 124 26.07 -1.97 0.90
N PRO A 125 25.91 -0.70 1.33
CA PRO A 125 24.93 0.23 0.77
C PRO A 125 25.09 0.44 -0.74
N ASN A 126 26.33 0.43 -1.23
CA ASN A 126 26.64 0.66 -2.64
C ASN A 126 26.18 -0.52 -3.50
N ARG A 127 26.37 -1.75 -3.01
CA ARG A 127 25.86 -2.95 -3.67
C ARG A 127 24.34 -2.99 -3.66
N ALA A 128 23.70 -2.71 -2.53
CA ALA A 128 22.25 -2.64 -2.45
C ALA A 128 21.69 -1.62 -3.45
N ALA A 129 22.25 -0.41 -3.49
CA ALA A 129 21.84 0.63 -4.42
C ALA A 129 22.01 0.21 -5.90
N ARG A 130 23.12 -0.46 -6.25
CA ARG A 130 23.33 -1.01 -7.61
C ARG A 130 22.29 -2.07 -7.95
N MET A 131 22.00 -2.99 -7.04
CA MET A 131 21.02 -4.07 -7.25
C MET A 131 19.63 -3.50 -7.50
N VAL A 132 19.18 -2.54 -6.69
CA VAL A 132 17.87 -1.90 -6.86
C VAL A 132 17.79 -1.08 -8.17
N ARG A 133 18.88 -0.41 -8.57
CA ARG A 133 18.92 0.28 -9.88
C ARG A 133 18.85 -0.67 -11.07
N ARG A 134 19.48 -1.85 -10.99
CA ARG A 134 19.34 -2.87 -12.02
C ARG A 134 17.95 -3.48 -12.06
N ALA A 135 17.35 -3.71 -10.88
CA ALA A 135 15.96 -4.13 -10.79
C ALA A 135 15.06 -3.13 -11.54
N SER A 136 15.22 -1.84 -11.26
CA SER A 136 14.49 -0.73 -11.90
C SER A 136 14.68 -0.70 -13.41
N ALA A 137 15.91 -0.85 -13.91
CA ALA A 137 16.17 -0.94 -15.36
C ALA A 137 15.55 -2.17 -16.01
N ALA A 138 15.50 -3.28 -15.26
CA ALA A 138 14.86 -4.51 -15.67
C ALA A 138 13.34 -4.50 -15.43
N ALA A 139 12.71 -3.42 -14.98
CA ALA A 139 11.26 -3.33 -14.85
C ALA A 139 10.62 -2.81 -16.15
N SER A 140 9.44 -3.31 -16.49
CA SER A 140 8.75 -2.90 -17.70
C SER A 140 8.04 -1.59 -17.42
N GLN A 141 8.00 -0.69 -18.41
CA GLN A 141 7.26 0.57 -18.34
C GLN A 141 5.73 0.36 -18.45
N ARG A 142 5.26 -0.88 -18.63
CA ARG A 142 3.89 -1.19 -19.05
C ARG A 142 2.84 -0.88 -17.97
N TRP A 143 3.26 -0.80 -16.70
CA TRP A 143 2.34 -0.68 -15.57
C TRP A 143 2.06 0.76 -15.14
N SER A 144 2.95 1.73 -15.37
CA SER A 144 2.62 3.17 -15.23
C SER A 144 1.43 3.61 -16.09
N GLN A 145 1.11 2.86 -17.14
CA GLN A 145 -0.05 3.11 -18.00
C GLN A 145 -1.36 2.51 -17.46
N ARG A 146 -1.30 1.54 -16.54
CA ARG A 146 -2.49 0.89 -15.94
C ARG A 146 -2.81 1.54 -14.60
N ARG A 147 -3.47 2.71 -14.67
CA ARG A 147 -3.85 3.61 -13.55
C ARG A 147 -4.63 2.99 -12.36
N VAL A 148 -4.94 1.71 -12.42
CA VAL A 148 -5.71 0.95 -11.43
C VAL A 148 -5.02 -0.38 -11.07
N THR A 149 -3.70 -0.42 -11.14
CA THR A 149 -2.91 -1.59 -10.67
C THR A 149 -1.97 -1.14 -9.58
N HIS A 150 -2.26 -1.57 -8.35
CA HIS A 150 -1.57 -1.13 -7.16
C HIS A 150 -1.40 -2.27 -6.15
N THR A 151 -0.27 -2.26 -5.45
CA THR A 151 -0.19 -2.79 -4.09
C THR A 151 -0.82 -1.78 -3.11
N CYS A 152 -1.20 -2.21 -1.91
CA CYS A 152 -1.74 -1.31 -0.88
C CYS A 152 -0.84 -0.09 -0.60
N SER A 153 0.48 -0.27 -0.56
CA SER A 153 1.45 0.80 -0.33
C SER A 153 1.69 1.66 -1.56
N SER A 154 1.74 1.09 -2.76
CA SER A 154 1.86 1.89 -3.99
C SER A 154 0.64 2.79 -4.18
N PHE A 155 -0.57 2.32 -3.82
CA PHE A 155 -1.79 3.14 -3.83
C PHE A 155 -1.60 4.39 -2.96
N ILE A 156 -1.16 4.23 -1.71
CA ILE A 156 -0.90 5.38 -0.83
C ILE A 156 0.23 6.27 -1.37
N TYR A 157 1.33 5.68 -1.84
CA TYR A 157 2.42 6.45 -2.42
C TYR A 157 1.92 7.36 -3.55
N PHE A 158 1.18 6.80 -4.52
CA PHE A 158 0.67 7.57 -5.65
C PHE A 158 -0.41 8.56 -5.23
N ALA A 159 -1.27 8.25 -4.26
CA ALA A 159 -2.27 9.20 -3.74
C ALA A 159 -1.65 10.54 -3.31
N PHE A 160 -0.50 10.50 -2.62
CA PHE A 160 0.18 11.67 -2.07
C PHE A 160 1.22 12.31 -3.02
N ASN A 161 1.59 11.64 -4.11
CA ASN A 161 2.60 12.13 -5.06
C ASN A 161 2.05 12.41 -6.46
N SER A 162 0.80 12.04 -6.76
CA SER A 162 0.09 12.60 -7.90
C SER A 162 -0.31 14.03 -7.55
N GLY A 163 0.14 15.03 -8.31
CA GLY A 163 -0.24 16.44 -8.06
C GLY A 163 0.85 17.50 -8.26
N ASP A 164 2.15 17.17 -8.20
CA ASP A 164 3.21 18.13 -8.53
C ASP A 164 3.30 18.36 -10.04
N ALA A 165 3.54 19.62 -10.47
CA ALA A 165 3.35 20.07 -11.85
C ALA A 165 4.18 19.31 -12.91
N GLU A 166 5.32 18.73 -12.54
CA GLU A 166 6.18 17.94 -13.44
C GLU A 166 5.93 16.42 -13.37
N ASP A 167 5.27 15.93 -12.30
CA ASP A 167 4.90 14.52 -12.09
C ASP A 167 3.39 14.28 -12.28
N ARG A 168 2.68 15.22 -12.92
CA ARG A 168 1.28 15.05 -13.30
C ARG A 168 1.17 13.90 -14.31
N LEU A 169 0.84 12.71 -13.81
CA LEU A 169 -0.21 11.94 -14.46
C LEU A 169 -1.39 12.91 -14.63
N ILE A 170 -1.59 13.40 -15.86
CA ILE A 170 -2.80 14.13 -16.22
C ILE A 170 -3.95 13.14 -16.04
N VAL A 171 -4.55 13.15 -14.85
CA VAL A 171 -5.79 12.48 -14.58
C VAL A 171 -6.85 13.31 -15.28
N ASP A 172 -7.26 12.86 -16.46
CA ASP A 172 -8.47 13.33 -17.09
C ASP A 172 -9.64 12.92 -16.19
N LEU A 173 -10.02 13.84 -15.31
CA LEU A 173 -11.06 13.64 -14.31
C LEU A 173 -12.39 13.28 -14.97
N GLU A 174 -12.63 13.70 -16.22
CA GLU A 174 -13.86 13.42 -16.96
C GLU A 174 -13.84 12.01 -17.56
N ALA A 175 -12.76 11.61 -18.22
CA ALA A 175 -12.61 10.24 -18.73
C ALA A 175 -12.62 9.20 -17.59
N THR A 176 -12.05 9.56 -16.44
CA THR A 176 -12.03 8.67 -15.28
C THR A 176 -13.40 8.66 -14.57
N ARG A 177 -14.12 9.79 -14.48
CA ARG A 177 -15.53 9.85 -14.02
C ARG A 177 -16.45 8.96 -14.83
N GLN A 178 -16.32 8.96 -16.15
CA GLN A 178 -17.10 8.09 -17.04
C GLN A 178 -16.81 6.59 -16.82
N ALA A 179 -15.56 6.23 -16.54
CA ALA A 179 -15.17 4.86 -16.20
C ALA A 179 -15.67 4.41 -14.82
N ALA A 180 -15.69 5.33 -13.84
CA ALA A 180 -16.24 5.10 -12.51
C ALA A 180 -17.78 4.96 -12.54
N GLU A 181 -18.48 5.81 -13.29
CA GLU A 181 -19.94 5.72 -13.50
C GLU A 181 -20.33 4.39 -14.18
N ALA A 182 -19.51 3.90 -15.11
CA ALA A 182 -19.69 2.57 -15.71
C ALA A 182 -19.44 1.42 -14.72
N ALA A 183 -18.59 1.61 -13.70
CA ALA A 183 -18.25 0.59 -12.70
C ALA A 183 -19.22 0.57 -11.51
N LEU A 184 -19.79 1.71 -11.12
CA LEU A 184 -20.73 1.89 -10.02
C LEU A 184 -22.10 1.22 -10.23
N MET A 185 -22.38 0.72 -11.44
CA MET A 185 -23.58 -0.08 -11.72
C MET A 185 -23.52 -1.53 -11.18
N GLN A 186 -22.49 -1.91 -10.41
CA GLN A 186 -22.36 -3.26 -9.85
C GLN A 186 -22.38 -3.27 -8.31
N THR A 187 -23.08 -4.27 -7.78
CA THR A 187 -23.61 -4.47 -6.41
C THR A 187 -22.54 -4.40 -5.28
N PRO A 188 -22.92 -4.05 -4.03
CA PRO A 188 -21.99 -3.94 -2.89
C PRO A 188 -21.25 -5.24 -2.56
N VAL A 189 -20.01 -5.11 -2.09
CA VAL A 189 -19.09 -6.23 -1.85
C VAL A 189 -19.09 -6.64 -0.37
N PRO A 190 -19.27 -7.93 -0.03
CA PRO A 190 -19.17 -8.40 1.36
C PRO A 190 -17.71 -8.51 1.87
N THR A 191 -17.58 -8.48 3.20
CA THR A 191 -16.34 -8.47 4.00
C THR A 191 -15.37 -9.66 3.79
N LEU A 192 -14.07 -9.31 3.77
CA LEU A 192 -12.83 -10.06 4.08
C LEU A 192 -12.35 -11.22 3.18
N ARG A 193 -11.20 -11.01 2.52
CA ARG A 193 -9.91 -11.73 2.65
C ARG A 193 -8.88 -10.98 1.79
N ALA A 194 -7.73 -10.54 2.31
CA ALA A 194 -6.70 -9.93 1.43
C ALA A 194 -6.35 -10.86 0.26
N GLY A 195 -6.48 -10.33 -0.96
CA GLY A 195 -6.33 -11.10 -2.20
C GLY A 195 -7.60 -11.85 -2.62
N ARG A 196 -8.79 -11.55 -2.08
CA ARG A 196 -10.04 -12.23 -2.46
C ARG A 196 -10.32 -11.97 -3.94
N GLY A 197 -10.23 -13.05 -4.73
CA GLY A 197 -10.53 -13.03 -6.15
C GLY A 197 -9.35 -12.71 -7.06
N SER A 198 -8.29 -12.09 -6.53
CA SER A 198 -7.09 -11.80 -7.32
C SER A 198 -6.22 -13.04 -7.45
N ARG A 199 -5.78 -13.32 -8.68
CA ARG A 199 -4.86 -14.40 -8.99
C ARG A 199 -3.65 -13.80 -9.68
N ILE A 200 -2.47 -14.21 -9.23
CA ILE A 200 -1.26 -13.94 -9.97
C ILE A 200 -1.35 -14.65 -11.33
N ASP A 201 -1.10 -13.91 -12.41
CA ASP A 201 -1.05 -14.48 -13.75
C ASP A 201 0.39 -14.78 -14.20
N GLY A 202 0.52 -15.46 -15.34
CA GLY A 202 1.81 -15.83 -15.90
C GLY A 202 2.66 -14.63 -16.34
N GLU A 203 2.04 -13.53 -16.76
CA GLU A 203 2.75 -12.30 -17.15
C GLU A 203 3.37 -11.64 -15.91
N GLN A 204 2.63 -11.56 -14.80
CA GLN A 204 3.13 -11.06 -13.52
C GLN A 204 4.26 -11.91 -12.96
N LEU A 205 4.15 -13.25 -13.03
CA LEU A 205 5.25 -14.13 -12.63
C LEU A 205 6.49 -13.95 -13.51
N ALA A 206 6.32 -13.85 -14.82
CA ALA A 206 7.42 -13.61 -15.75
C ALA A 206 8.07 -12.25 -15.50
N GLU A 207 7.27 -11.22 -15.21
CA GLU A 207 7.75 -9.88 -14.87
C GLU A 207 8.56 -9.87 -13.57
N ALA A 208 8.03 -10.48 -12.51
CA ALA A 208 8.74 -10.64 -11.26
C ALA A 208 10.08 -11.37 -11.48
N ALA A 209 10.07 -12.51 -12.17
CA ALA A 209 11.28 -13.27 -12.48
C ALA A 209 12.31 -12.44 -13.26
N ARG A 210 11.88 -11.68 -14.28
CA ARG A 210 12.72 -10.80 -15.08
C ARG A 210 13.40 -9.72 -14.24
N VAL A 211 12.65 -9.06 -13.36
CA VAL A 211 13.20 -8.06 -12.43
C VAL A 211 14.18 -8.68 -11.44
N LEU A 212 13.87 -9.86 -10.89
CA LEU A 212 14.74 -10.58 -9.95
C LEU A 212 16.05 -11.02 -10.60
N VAL A 213 16.01 -11.56 -11.83
CA VAL A 213 17.21 -11.91 -12.59
C VAL A 213 18.04 -10.65 -12.88
N GLY A 214 17.40 -9.55 -13.30
CA GLY A 214 18.08 -8.27 -13.54
C GLY A 214 18.77 -7.72 -12.29
N THR A 215 18.17 -7.93 -11.11
CA THR A 215 18.73 -7.53 -9.82
C THR A 215 20.06 -8.23 -9.53
N ILE A 216 20.17 -9.52 -9.86
CA ILE A 216 21.34 -10.37 -9.57
C ILE A 216 22.41 -10.25 -10.67
N GLY A 217 22.00 -10.04 -11.93
CA GLY A 217 22.89 -10.03 -13.08
C GLY A 217 24.09 -9.08 -12.92
N GLY A 218 25.30 -9.58 -13.17
CA GLY A 218 26.53 -8.78 -13.17
C GLY A 218 26.57 -7.83 -14.37
N GLY A 219 26.74 -6.53 -14.14
CA GLY A 219 26.78 -5.51 -15.21
C GLY A 219 26.82 -4.09 -14.64
N SER A 220 27.00 -3.06 -15.46
CA SER A 220 26.84 -1.69 -14.98
C SER A 220 25.37 -1.45 -14.55
N ALA A 221 25.17 -0.80 -13.41
CA ALA A 221 23.85 -0.30 -13.04
C ALA A 221 23.69 1.11 -13.65
N PRO A 222 22.48 1.51 -14.09
CA PRO A 222 22.26 2.91 -14.47
C PRO A 222 22.57 3.86 -13.30
N ALA A 223 22.73 5.14 -13.60
CA ALA A 223 23.05 6.15 -12.59
C ALA A 223 21.90 6.36 -11.59
N SER A 224 20.65 6.27 -12.05
CA SER A 224 19.44 6.48 -11.26
C SER A 224 18.42 5.34 -11.43
N MET A 225 17.44 5.29 -10.53
CA MET A 225 16.21 4.52 -10.71
C MET A 225 15.20 5.35 -11.51
N SER A 226 14.22 4.71 -12.14
CA SER A 226 13.04 5.42 -12.63
C SER A 226 12.16 5.87 -11.45
N ASN A 227 11.54 7.05 -11.57
CA ASN A 227 10.55 7.55 -10.59
C ASN A 227 9.41 6.53 -10.40
N GLU A 228 9.02 5.85 -11.49
CA GLU A 228 8.00 4.79 -11.48
C GLU A 228 8.36 3.63 -10.53
N ALA A 229 9.60 3.14 -10.58
CA ALA A 229 10.05 2.03 -9.74
C ALA A 229 10.08 2.41 -8.25
N MET A 230 10.26 3.69 -7.92
CA MET A 230 10.20 4.16 -6.53
C MET A 230 8.80 4.00 -5.94
N GLY A 231 7.75 4.35 -6.69
CA GLY A 231 6.37 4.22 -6.23
C GLY A 231 5.85 2.77 -6.22
N ARG A 232 6.20 1.98 -7.25
CA ARG A 232 5.76 0.58 -7.40
C ARG A 232 6.24 -0.33 -6.27
N TRP A 233 7.48 -0.13 -5.82
CA TRP A 233 8.13 -1.01 -4.84
C TRP A 233 8.26 -0.39 -3.46
N THR A 234 7.42 0.61 -3.19
CA THR A 234 7.29 1.18 -1.85
C THR A 234 6.63 0.14 -0.94
N MET A 235 7.26 -0.16 0.20
CA MET A 235 6.64 -0.95 1.27
C MET A 235 5.90 -0.05 2.27
N PRO A 236 4.89 -0.56 3.01
CA PRO A 236 4.26 0.20 4.08
C PRO A 236 5.26 0.79 5.09
N GLY A 237 6.34 0.07 5.43
CA GLY A 237 7.39 0.59 6.30
C GLY A 237 8.18 1.77 5.71
N ASP A 238 8.33 1.84 4.39
CA ASP A 238 9.00 2.97 3.74
C ASP A 238 8.18 4.26 3.92
N ILE A 239 6.86 4.15 3.76
CA ILE A 239 5.94 5.27 4.03
C ILE A 239 6.01 5.64 5.50
N TRP A 240 5.94 4.66 6.41
CA TRP A 240 6.02 4.90 7.85
C TRP A 240 7.29 5.63 8.30
N ARG A 241 8.45 5.28 7.72
CA ARG A 241 9.75 5.89 8.03
C ARG A 241 9.98 7.21 7.29
N SER A 242 9.08 7.61 6.40
CA SER A 242 9.22 8.85 5.64
C SER A 242 9.23 10.07 6.58
N PRO A 243 10.16 11.03 6.42
CA PRO A 243 10.22 12.23 7.24
C PRO A 243 8.98 13.12 7.08
N SER A 244 8.22 12.96 5.99
CA SER A 244 6.97 13.67 5.75
C SER A 244 5.80 13.14 6.57
N ILE A 245 5.93 11.95 7.16
CA ILE A 245 4.90 11.32 8.00
C ILE A 245 5.14 11.68 9.46
N ARG A 246 4.13 12.32 10.07
CA ARG A 246 4.07 12.57 11.50
C ARG A 246 3.27 11.46 12.17
N TYR A 247 3.90 10.77 13.12
CA TYR A 247 3.22 9.80 13.96
C TYR A 247 2.12 10.48 14.79
N ARG A 248 0.90 9.94 14.76
CA ARG A 248 -0.23 10.43 15.56
C ARG A 248 -0.54 9.55 16.76
N GLY A 249 -0.43 8.23 16.62
CA GLY A 249 -0.75 7.33 17.71
C GLY A 249 -0.95 5.87 17.28
N ARG A 250 -1.16 5.01 18.27
CA ARG A 250 -1.58 3.61 18.10
C ARG A 250 -3.06 3.48 18.42
N LEU A 251 -3.77 2.70 17.62
CA LEU A 251 -5.16 2.30 17.88
C LEU A 251 -5.16 0.96 18.62
N SER A 252 -6.13 0.77 19.52
CA SER A 252 -6.35 -0.50 20.20
C SER A 252 -6.84 -1.56 19.20
N THR A 253 -6.44 -2.81 19.43
CA THR A 253 -6.86 -3.96 18.63
C THR A 253 -7.43 -5.04 19.56
N SER A 254 -8.56 -5.63 19.18
CA SER A 254 -9.21 -6.66 20.02
C SER A 254 -8.44 -7.99 20.04
N VAL A 255 -7.49 -8.16 19.12
CA VAL A 255 -6.64 -9.36 19.00
C VAL A 255 -5.66 -9.47 20.17
N LEU A 256 -5.28 -8.36 20.79
CA LEU A 256 -4.36 -8.36 21.93
C LEU A 256 -5.09 -8.49 23.28
N ASP A 257 -6.32 -7.99 23.41
CA ASP A 257 -7.08 -8.03 24.66
C ASP A 257 -7.48 -9.47 25.08
N THR A 258 -7.57 -10.39 24.12
CA THR A 258 -7.83 -11.81 24.37
C THR A 258 -6.60 -12.59 24.86
N ALA A 259 -5.39 -12.10 24.58
CA ALA A 259 -4.15 -12.73 25.04
C ALA A 259 -3.82 -12.40 26.51
N HIS A 260 -4.36 -11.31 27.07
CA HIS A 260 -4.15 -10.92 28.47
C HIS A 260 -5.28 -11.34 29.41
N SER A 261 -6.45 -11.71 28.88
CA SER A 261 -7.57 -12.22 29.66
C SER A 261 -7.56 -13.74 29.86
N GLY A 262 -6.70 -14.49 29.16
CA GLY A 262 -6.56 -15.95 29.29
C GLY A 262 -5.52 -16.44 30.31
N GLY A 263 -4.84 -15.55 31.03
CA GLY A 263 -3.74 -15.90 31.95
C GLY A 263 -4.12 -16.00 33.43
N ALA A 264 -5.40 -15.90 33.78
CA ALA A 264 -5.85 -15.87 35.17
C ALA A 264 -6.92 -16.93 35.47
N THR A 265 -6.70 -18.18 35.06
CA THR A 265 -7.34 -19.36 35.66
C THR A 265 -6.49 -20.60 35.39
N GLY A 266 -5.91 -21.19 36.44
CA GLY A 266 -5.21 -22.48 36.41
C GLY A 266 -3.95 -22.49 37.25
#